data_AF-A0A2T6ZIJ8-F1
#
_entry.id   AF-A0A2T6ZIJ8-F1
#
_cell.length_a   1.000
_cell.length_b   1.000
_cell.length_c   1.000
_cell.angle_alpha   90.00
_cell.angle_beta   90.00
_cell.angle_gamma   90.00
#
_symmetry.space_group_name_H-M   'P 1'
#
loop_
_entity.id
_entity.type
_entity.pdbx_description
1 polymer ?
#
loop_
_entity_poly.entity_id
_entity_poly.type
_entity_poly.pdbx_seq_one_letter_code
_entity_poly.pdbx_strand_id
1 'polypeptide(L)'
;GNQDVYGLGIRVGLYAQWLSTFLSNWLHQRKVTKMRDVNTCFQLAMLTALLSISNQGAATHAIDPYIIIIQIIGSASTITNHATHKSQWNKTTWGGVIRFFIYFAVAGYATWFWWIGIDDMEPTPCGTKGFAFVGADLWDWFRTANKYISIVFTVVFTVLFGYTVWNFGPEFWRRAPLGKYKKLPAKEEPKSEIEQGLQEITSGKMPKWTPALCIIVLIVSAIAIECVIIWNQVRDVSDIFSTGQLIPLVVG
;
A
#
# COMPACT_ATOMS: atom_id res chain seq x y z
N GLY A 1 -16.88 -13.38 -8.57
CA GLY A 1 -16.03 -12.22 -8.23
C GLY A 1 -14.92 -12.09 -9.26
N ASN A 2 -14.09 -11.06 -9.16
CA ASN A 2 -13.04 -10.81 -10.14
C ASN A 2 -11.71 -11.47 -9.72
N GLN A 3 -11.37 -12.58 -10.38
CA GLN A 3 -10.14 -13.36 -10.13
C GLN A 3 -8.86 -12.58 -10.38
N ASP A 4 -8.88 -11.61 -11.29
CA ASP A 4 -7.67 -10.93 -11.75
C ASP A 4 -7.26 -9.75 -10.84
N VAL A 5 -8.07 -9.42 -9.83
CA VAL A 5 -7.76 -8.38 -8.84
C VAL A 5 -7.66 -8.86 -7.40
N TYR A 6 -8.34 -9.95 -7.05
CA TYR A 6 -8.27 -10.49 -5.68
C TYR A 6 -8.45 -12.02 -5.64
N GLY A 7 -8.11 -12.71 -6.74
CA GLY A 7 -8.01 -14.16 -6.77
C GLY A 7 -7.01 -14.71 -5.72
N LEU A 8 -7.06 -16.01 -5.48
CA LEU A 8 -6.30 -16.64 -4.41
C LEU A 8 -4.79 -16.42 -4.56
N GLY A 9 -4.24 -16.50 -5.77
CA GLY A 9 -2.82 -16.25 -6.01
C GLY A 9 -2.41 -14.80 -5.72
N ILE A 10 -3.28 -13.83 -6.02
CA ILE A 10 -3.07 -12.41 -5.68
C ILE A 10 -3.03 -12.23 -4.18
N ARG A 11 -4.01 -12.77 -3.46
CA ARG A 11 -4.11 -12.62 -2.00
C ARG A 11 -2.95 -13.27 -1.27
N VAL A 12 -2.62 -14.52 -1.61
CA VAL A 12 -1.48 -15.24 -1.01
C VAL A 12 -0.17 -14.52 -1.30
N GLY A 13 0.05 -14.10 -2.56
CA GLY A 13 1.23 -13.32 -2.95
C GLY A 13 1.32 -11.99 -2.19
N LEU A 14 0.22 -11.29 -2.01
CA LEU A 14 0.16 -10.06 -1.22
C LEU A 14 0.48 -10.29 0.26
N TYR A 15 -0.09 -11.31 0.89
CA TYR A 15 0.17 -11.62 2.29
C TYR A 15 1.63 -12.01 2.50
N ALA A 16 2.20 -12.82 1.59
CA ALA A 16 3.61 -13.16 1.57
C ALA A 16 4.48 -11.91 1.40
N GLN A 17 4.14 -11.03 0.47
CA GLN A 17 4.86 -9.78 0.23
C GLN A 17 4.83 -8.83 1.44
N TRP A 18 3.68 -8.68 2.09
CA TRP A 18 3.56 -7.85 3.30
C TRP A 18 4.41 -8.40 4.42
N LEU A 19 4.34 -9.71 4.66
CA LEU A 19 5.12 -10.39 5.68
C LEU A 19 6.62 -10.28 5.37
N SER A 20 7.02 -10.54 4.14
CA SER A 20 8.41 -10.48 3.68
C SER A 20 9.00 -9.07 3.79
N THR A 21 8.21 -8.04 3.45
CA THR A 21 8.62 -6.64 3.61
C THR A 21 8.71 -6.25 5.08
N PHE A 22 7.76 -6.70 5.91
CA PHE A 22 7.81 -6.51 7.37
C PHE A 22 9.05 -7.16 8.00
N LEU A 23 9.30 -8.43 7.69
CA LEU A 23 10.46 -9.18 8.17
C LEU A 23 11.77 -8.55 7.67
N SER A 24 11.81 -8.06 6.43
CA SER A 24 12.98 -7.35 5.90
C SER A 24 13.23 -6.05 6.68
N ASN A 25 12.18 -5.28 6.95
CA ASN A 25 12.29 -4.03 7.72
C ASN A 25 12.81 -4.25 9.14
N TRP A 26 12.48 -5.39 9.76
CA TRP A 26 12.78 -5.65 11.17
C TRP A 26 14.01 -6.54 11.40
N LEU A 27 14.18 -7.60 10.60
CA LEU A 27 15.25 -8.60 10.77
C LEU A 27 16.48 -8.34 9.89
N HIS A 28 16.33 -7.70 8.72
CA HIS A 28 17.41 -7.58 7.73
C HIS A 28 17.38 -6.22 7.00
N GLN A 29 17.85 -5.17 7.68
CA GLN A 29 17.88 -3.78 7.16
C GLN A 29 18.60 -3.64 5.79
N ARG A 30 19.54 -4.53 5.46
CA ARG A 30 20.34 -4.49 4.21
C ARG A 30 19.58 -4.75 2.90
N LYS A 31 18.50 -5.55 2.91
CA LYS A 31 17.76 -5.92 1.69
C LYS A 31 16.47 -5.10 1.48
N VAL A 32 16.20 -4.17 2.40
CA VAL A 32 14.93 -3.44 2.52
C VAL A 32 14.56 -2.67 1.25
N THR A 33 15.53 -2.04 0.59
CA THR A 33 15.25 -1.19 -0.58
C THR A 33 14.66 -2.00 -1.76
N LYS A 34 15.20 -3.20 -2.04
CA LYS A 34 14.73 -4.01 -3.18
C LYS A 34 13.32 -4.57 -2.97
N MET A 35 13.00 -5.03 -1.76
CA MET A 35 11.66 -5.56 -1.44
C MET A 35 10.59 -4.45 -1.48
N ARG A 36 10.97 -3.23 -1.09
CA ARG A 36 10.08 -2.07 -1.13
C ARG A 36 9.73 -1.64 -2.55
N ASP A 37 10.67 -1.72 -3.48
CA ASP A 37 10.41 -1.37 -4.89
C ASP A 37 9.41 -2.36 -5.51
N VAL A 38 9.58 -3.67 -5.26
CA VAL A 38 8.65 -4.71 -5.72
C VAL A 38 7.24 -4.50 -5.16
N ASN A 39 7.12 -4.22 -3.85
CA ASN A 39 5.83 -3.88 -3.23
C ASN A 39 5.23 -2.60 -3.84
N THR A 40 6.04 -1.59 -4.17
CA THR A 40 5.55 -0.35 -4.76
C THR A 40 5.00 -0.58 -6.18
N CYS A 41 5.69 -1.39 -6.99
CA CYS A 41 5.19 -1.81 -8.30
C CYS A 41 3.86 -2.56 -8.18
N PHE A 42 3.75 -3.44 -7.19
CA PHE A 42 2.51 -4.16 -6.93
C PHE A 42 1.35 -3.21 -6.57
N GLN A 43 1.60 -2.26 -5.67
CA GLN A 43 0.60 -1.26 -5.29
C GLN A 43 0.19 -0.36 -6.45
N LEU A 44 1.11 -0.03 -7.36
CA LEU A 44 0.82 0.73 -8.57
C LEU A 44 -0.10 -0.07 -9.52
N ALA A 45 0.16 -1.37 -9.66
CA ALA A 45 -0.71 -2.26 -10.42
C ALA A 45 -2.12 -2.33 -9.80
N MET A 46 -2.23 -2.48 -8.48
CA MET A 46 -3.52 -2.47 -7.77
C MET A 46 -4.27 -1.15 -7.92
N LEU A 47 -3.58 0.00 -7.85
CA LEU A 47 -4.19 1.30 -8.12
C LEU A 47 -4.70 1.40 -9.56
N THR A 48 -3.94 0.88 -10.53
CA THR A 48 -4.35 0.89 -11.94
C THR A 48 -5.57 0.00 -12.15
N ALA A 49 -5.59 -1.18 -11.53
CA ALA A 49 -6.75 -2.08 -11.57
C ALA A 49 -7.99 -1.45 -10.93
N LEU A 50 -7.83 -0.75 -9.80
CA LEU A 50 -8.89 -0.01 -9.12
C LEU A 50 -9.53 1.02 -10.06
N LEU A 51 -8.71 1.86 -10.70
CA LEU A 51 -9.19 2.87 -11.64
C LEU A 51 -9.84 2.24 -12.88
N SER A 52 -9.28 1.14 -13.39
CA SER A 52 -9.82 0.40 -14.54
C SER A 52 -11.20 -0.17 -14.26
N ILE A 53 -11.38 -0.84 -13.12
CA ILE A 53 -12.66 -1.43 -12.72
C ILE A 53 -13.71 -0.34 -12.47
N SER A 54 -13.32 0.76 -11.84
CA SER A 54 -14.24 1.89 -11.59
C SER A 54 -14.76 2.53 -12.88
N ASN A 55 -13.97 2.49 -13.95
CA ASN A 55 -14.35 3.04 -15.24
C ASN A 55 -15.30 2.12 -16.03
N GLN A 56 -15.56 0.90 -15.56
CA GLN A 56 -16.52 -0.03 -16.17
C GLN A 56 -17.98 0.28 -15.77
N GLY A 57 -18.20 1.22 -14.84
CA GLY A 57 -19.53 1.72 -14.46
C GLY A 57 -20.42 0.65 -13.82
N ALA A 58 -21.71 0.66 -14.18
CA ALA A 58 -22.77 -0.14 -13.55
C ALA A 58 -22.56 -1.67 -13.59
N ALA A 59 -21.71 -2.19 -14.47
CA ALA A 59 -21.38 -3.63 -14.50
C ALA A 59 -20.46 -4.07 -13.35
N THR A 60 -20.02 -3.13 -12.51
CA THR A 60 -19.06 -3.37 -11.44
C THR A 60 -19.76 -3.54 -10.11
N HIS A 61 -19.39 -4.58 -9.38
CA HIS A 61 -19.83 -4.79 -8.01
C HIS A 61 -19.06 -3.91 -7.02
N ALA A 62 -19.76 -3.22 -6.13
CA ALA A 62 -19.17 -2.31 -5.13
C ALA A 62 -18.12 -2.98 -4.21
N ILE A 63 -18.19 -4.29 -4.05
CA ILE A 63 -17.26 -5.08 -3.26
C ILE A 63 -15.86 -5.13 -3.90
N ASP A 64 -15.77 -5.13 -5.23
CA ASP A 64 -14.49 -5.31 -5.92
C ASP A 64 -13.52 -4.15 -5.63
N PRO A 65 -13.92 -2.87 -5.80
CA PRO A 65 -13.08 -1.74 -5.41
C PRO A 65 -12.78 -1.69 -3.92
N TYR A 66 -13.75 -2.09 -3.08
CA TYR A 66 -13.58 -2.10 -1.63
C TYR A 66 -12.48 -3.08 -1.18
N ILE A 67 -12.46 -4.30 -1.73
CA ILE A 67 -11.40 -5.29 -1.47
C ILE A 67 -10.02 -4.74 -1.89
N ILE A 68 -9.94 -4.07 -3.05
CA ILE A 68 -8.68 -3.47 -3.53
C ILE A 68 -8.21 -2.32 -2.61
N ILE A 69 -9.12 -1.47 -2.13
CA ILE A 69 -8.80 -0.42 -1.15
C ILE A 69 -8.17 -1.03 0.11
N ILE A 70 -8.77 -2.09 0.66
CA ILE A 70 -8.22 -2.77 1.86
C ILE A 70 -6.85 -3.38 1.57
N GLN A 71 -6.64 -4.00 0.41
CA GLN A 71 -5.34 -4.54 0.00
C GLN A 71 -4.25 -3.45 -0.01
N ILE A 72 -4.55 -2.27 -0.57
CA ILE A 72 -3.56 -1.19 -0.61
C ILE A 72 -3.30 -0.63 0.80
N ILE A 73 -4.33 -0.51 1.65
CA ILE A 73 -4.19 -0.10 3.06
C ILE A 73 -3.33 -1.10 3.83
N GLY A 74 -3.53 -2.41 3.64
CA GLY A 74 -2.72 -3.46 4.28
C GLY A 74 -1.25 -3.30 3.97
N SER A 75 -0.91 -2.93 2.74
CA SER A 75 0.47 -2.64 2.36
C SER A 75 1.05 -1.40 3.07
N ALA A 76 0.22 -0.44 3.53
CA ALA A 76 0.69 0.72 4.32
C ALA A 76 1.39 0.34 5.63
N SER A 77 1.10 -0.84 6.18
CA SER A 77 1.81 -1.40 7.34
C SER A 77 3.32 -1.56 7.12
N THR A 78 3.80 -1.55 5.87
CA THR A 78 5.22 -1.72 5.54
C THR A 78 5.95 -0.40 5.28
N ILE A 79 5.30 0.75 5.47
CA ILE A 79 5.93 2.08 5.44
C ILE A 79 6.80 2.23 6.69
N THR A 80 8.11 2.38 6.53
CA THR A 80 9.04 2.64 7.64
C THR A 80 9.27 4.13 7.85
N ASN A 81 9.50 4.49 9.12
CA ASN A 81 9.80 5.85 9.58
C ASN A 81 11.15 6.41 9.08
N HIS A 82 11.93 5.64 8.30
CA HIS A 82 13.18 6.15 7.71
C HIS A 82 12.91 7.27 6.69
N ALA A 83 11.73 7.30 6.08
CA ALA A 83 11.31 8.38 5.18
C ALA A 83 10.94 9.68 5.92
N THR A 84 10.77 9.68 7.25
CA THR A 84 10.41 10.87 8.04
C THR A 84 11.60 11.47 8.80
N HIS A 85 12.73 10.75 8.89
CA HIS A 85 13.90 11.23 9.63
C HIS A 85 14.83 12.09 8.77
N LYS A 86 14.82 13.42 8.99
CA LYS A 86 15.51 14.47 8.22
C LYS A 86 16.97 14.15 7.81
N SER A 87 17.73 13.40 8.62
CA SER A 87 19.14 13.08 8.32
C SER A 87 19.36 11.93 7.32
N GLN A 88 18.32 11.14 7.03
CA GLN A 88 18.38 10.00 6.09
C GLN A 88 17.75 10.34 4.72
N TRP A 89 17.26 11.58 4.54
CA TRP A 89 16.49 12.00 3.37
C TRP A 89 17.31 12.00 2.06
N ASN A 90 18.61 12.26 2.12
CA ASN A 90 19.52 12.14 0.97
C ASN A 90 19.58 10.72 0.37
N LYS A 91 19.08 9.70 1.09
CA LYS A 91 19.00 8.29 0.65
C LYS A 91 17.58 7.86 0.23
N THR A 92 16.58 8.75 0.26
CA THR A 92 15.20 8.41 -0.10
C THR A 92 15.13 8.04 -1.58
N THR A 93 14.65 6.84 -1.86
CA THR A 93 14.55 6.31 -3.23
C THR A 93 13.28 6.80 -3.91
N TRP A 94 13.30 6.79 -5.26
CA TRP A 94 12.13 7.03 -6.11
C TRP A 94 10.90 6.22 -5.70
N GLY A 95 11.10 4.98 -5.27
CA GLY A 95 10.04 4.12 -4.75
C GLY A 95 9.30 4.75 -3.55
N GLY A 96 9.98 5.47 -2.66
CA GLY A 96 9.35 6.14 -1.53
C GLY A 96 8.37 7.25 -1.93
N VAL A 97 8.75 8.11 -2.88
CA VAL A 97 7.91 9.22 -3.38
C VAL A 97 6.70 8.68 -4.13
N ILE A 98 6.92 7.70 -5.03
CA ILE A 98 5.84 7.03 -5.77
C ILE A 98 4.83 6.43 -4.80
N ARG A 99 5.30 5.86 -3.70
CA ARG A 99 4.43 5.22 -2.72
C ARG A 99 3.56 6.22 -1.96
N PHE A 100 4.09 7.38 -1.57
CA PHE A 100 3.28 8.46 -1.00
C PHE A 100 2.23 8.95 -1.98
N PHE A 101 2.60 9.09 -3.27
CA PHE A 101 1.65 9.43 -4.32
C PHE A 101 0.54 8.38 -4.47
N ILE A 102 0.87 7.09 -4.43
CA ILE A 102 -0.12 6.00 -4.48
C ILE A 102 -1.12 6.13 -3.32
N TYR A 103 -0.66 6.31 -2.08
CA TYR A 103 -1.57 6.46 -0.94
C TYR A 103 -2.42 7.72 -1.01
N PHE A 104 -1.86 8.83 -1.49
CA PHE A 104 -2.62 10.05 -1.77
C PHE A 104 -3.72 9.79 -2.81
N ALA A 105 -3.39 9.13 -3.93
CA ALA A 105 -4.34 8.78 -4.98
C ALA A 105 -5.45 7.84 -4.45
N VAL A 106 -5.09 6.84 -3.65
CA VAL A 106 -6.06 5.91 -3.06
C VAL A 106 -6.95 6.59 -2.03
N ALA A 107 -6.43 7.53 -1.23
CA ALA A 107 -7.25 8.29 -0.29
C ALA A 107 -8.28 9.16 -1.02
N GLY A 108 -7.84 9.85 -2.08
CA GLY A 108 -8.73 10.59 -2.98
C GLY A 108 -9.80 9.70 -3.62
N TYR A 109 -9.39 8.55 -4.15
CA TYR A 109 -10.30 7.55 -4.71
C TYR A 109 -11.30 7.04 -3.66
N ALA A 110 -10.84 6.68 -2.46
CA ALA A 110 -11.70 6.19 -1.39
C ALA A 110 -12.73 7.26 -0.99
N THR A 111 -12.33 8.53 -0.97
CA THR A 111 -13.26 9.65 -0.75
C THR A 111 -14.34 9.67 -1.83
N TRP A 112 -13.96 9.61 -3.11
CA TRP A 112 -14.95 9.53 -4.20
C TRP A 112 -15.87 8.29 -4.07
N PHE A 113 -15.29 7.11 -3.83
CA PHE A 113 -16.00 5.83 -3.73
C PHE A 113 -17.09 5.87 -2.65
N TRP A 114 -16.77 6.30 -1.43
CA TRP A 114 -17.75 6.30 -0.33
C TRP A 114 -18.84 7.36 -0.48
N TRP A 115 -18.51 8.48 -1.12
CA TRP A 115 -19.43 9.60 -1.28
C TRP A 115 -20.40 9.41 -2.42
N ILE A 116 -19.90 9.05 -3.61
CA ILE A 116 -20.68 8.99 -4.85
C ILE A 116 -20.49 7.65 -5.55
N GLY A 117 -19.25 7.17 -5.70
CA GLY A 117 -18.94 6.04 -6.58
C GLY A 117 -19.65 4.74 -6.23
N ILE A 118 -19.93 4.48 -4.95
CA ILE A 118 -20.67 3.29 -4.52
C ILE A 118 -22.14 3.28 -4.95
N ASP A 119 -22.74 4.45 -5.22
CA ASP A 119 -24.13 4.55 -5.69
C ASP A 119 -24.27 4.17 -7.17
N ASP A 120 -23.19 4.34 -7.95
CA ASP A 120 -23.14 3.99 -9.37
C ASP A 120 -22.80 2.51 -9.62
N MET A 121 -22.51 1.75 -8.56
CA MET A 121 -22.08 0.36 -8.61
C MET A 121 -23.20 -0.59 -8.19
N GLU A 122 -23.25 -1.77 -8.82
CA GLU A 122 -24.27 -2.76 -8.50
C GLU A 122 -24.00 -3.43 -7.15
N PRO A 123 -25.03 -3.53 -6.27
CA PRO A 123 -24.94 -4.39 -5.11
C PRO A 123 -24.87 -5.85 -5.55
N THR A 124 -24.01 -6.63 -4.90
CA THR A 124 -23.89 -8.06 -5.16
C THR A 124 -25.15 -8.80 -4.68
N PRO A 125 -25.68 -9.75 -5.48
CA PRO A 125 -26.90 -10.48 -5.15
C PRO A 125 -26.78 -11.35 -3.91
N CYS A 126 -25.55 -11.68 -3.50
CA CYS A 126 -25.22 -12.58 -2.41
C CYS A 126 -24.81 -11.87 -1.09
N GLY A 127 -24.88 -10.54 -1.04
CA GLY A 127 -24.63 -9.74 0.15
C GLY A 127 -23.73 -8.54 -0.11
N THR A 128 -23.73 -7.57 0.79
CA THR A 128 -23.06 -6.25 0.64
C THR A 128 -22.27 -5.89 1.89
N LYS A 129 -21.63 -6.87 2.52
CA LYS A 129 -20.99 -6.74 3.84
C LYS A 129 -19.54 -6.28 3.74
N GLY A 130 -19.23 -5.16 4.38
CA GLY A 130 -17.87 -4.70 4.69
C GLY A 130 -17.34 -5.24 6.02
N PHE A 131 -16.05 -5.01 6.27
CA PHE A 131 -15.37 -5.39 7.50
C PHE A 131 -15.30 -4.26 8.52
N ALA A 132 -15.97 -4.48 9.66
CA ALA A 132 -15.88 -3.65 10.85
C ALA A 132 -15.67 -4.50 12.12
N PHE A 133 -14.83 -5.54 12.04
CA PHE A 133 -14.72 -6.66 13.01
C PHE A 133 -15.98 -7.52 13.17
N VAL A 134 -17.08 -7.05 12.60
CA VAL A 134 -18.32 -7.75 12.31
C VAL A 134 -18.69 -7.44 10.86
N GLY A 135 -19.49 -8.30 10.23
CA GLY A 135 -20.05 -8.02 8.92
C GLY A 135 -21.06 -6.88 9.01
N ALA A 136 -20.71 -5.73 8.45
CA ALA A 136 -21.54 -4.53 8.42
C ALA A 136 -21.97 -4.23 6.99
N ASP A 137 -23.21 -3.80 6.76
CA ASP A 137 -23.66 -3.48 5.41
C ASP A 137 -22.96 -2.23 4.85
N LEU A 138 -22.48 -2.32 3.60
CA LEU A 138 -21.75 -1.27 2.88
C LEU A 138 -22.57 0.01 2.67
N TRP A 139 -23.91 -0.05 2.70
CA TRP A 139 -24.79 1.10 2.50
C TRP A 139 -25.31 1.71 3.80
N ASP A 140 -25.15 1.04 4.93
CA ASP A 140 -25.67 1.47 6.23
C ASP A 140 -24.66 2.38 6.98
N TRP A 141 -24.65 2.35 8.32
CA TRP A 141 -23.73 3.11 9.19
C TRP A 141 -22.26 2.99 8.77
N PHE A 142 -21.87 1.84 8.20
CA PHE A 142 -20.50 1.60 7.73
C PHE A 142 -20.11 2.59 6.63
N ARG A 143 -21.02 2.90 5.70
CA ARG A 143 -20.78 3.91 4.67
C ARG A 143 -20.49 5.26 5.30
N THR A 144 -21.33 5.66 6.24
CA THR A 144 -21.24 6.96 6.90
C THR A 144 -19.92 7.10 7.65
N ALA A 145 -19.51 6.06 8.39
CA ALA A 145 -18.20 6.03 9.05
C ALA A 145 -17.04 6.19 8.04
N ASN A 146 -17.07 5.44 6.94
CA ASN A 146 -16.01 5.49 5.93
C ASN A 146 -15.95 6.82 5.14
N LYS A 147 -17.06 7.54 4.99
CA LYS A 147 -17.06 8.92 4.45
C LYS A 147 -16.18 9.87 5.28
N TYR A 148 -16.28 9.81 6.60
CA TYR A 148 -15.48 10.65 7.49
C TYR A 148 -14.03 10.17 7.58
N ILE A 149 -13.83 8.85 7.69
CA ILE A 149 -12.49 8.25 7.76
C ILE A 149 -11.68 8.58 6.49
N SER A 150 -12.30 8.49 5.30
CA SER A 150 -11.64 8.81 4.04
C SER A 150 -11.20 10.27 3.94
N ILE A 151 -12.00 11.23 4.43
CA ILE A 151 -11.60 12.65 4.50
C ILE A 151 -10.37 12.82 5.38
N VAL A 152 -10.35 12.22 6.56
CA VAL A 152 -9.20 12.30 7.48
C VAL A 152 -7.94 11.76 6.81
N PHE A 153 -8.02 10.59 6.16
CA PHE A 153 -6.89 10.02 5.45
C PHE A 153 -6.44 10.89 4.26
N THR A 154 -7.37 11.43 3.48
CA THR A 154 -7.05 12.33 2.37
C THR A 154 -6.30 13.56 2.88
N VAL A 155 -6.75 14.20 3.97
CA VAL A 155 -6.05 15.36 4.55
C VAL A 155 -4.65 14.96 5.02
N VAL A 156 -4.51 13.87 5.76
CA VAL A 156 -3.21 13.38 6.25
C VAL A 156 -2.24 13.12 5.09
N PHE A 157 -2.67 12.36 4.07
CA PHE A 157 -1.81 12.06 2.93
C PHE A 157 -1.54 13.26 2.04
N THR A 158 -2.46 14.23 1.95
CA THR A 158 -2.21 15.52 1.26
C THR A 158 -1.09 16.30 1.96
N VAL A 159 -1.13 16.41 3.29
CA VAL A 159 -0.10 17.10 4.06
C VAL A 159 1.24 16.38 3.93
N LEU A 160 1.26 15.04 4.07
CA LEU A 160 2.48 14.25 3.92
C LEU A 160 3.07 14.34 2.51
N PHE A 161 2.22 14.28 1.48
CA PHE A 161 2.66 14.43 0.10
C PHE A 161 3.19 15.83 -0.18
N GLY A 162 2.46 16.88 0.23
CA GLY A 162 2.90 18.27 0.12
C GLY A 162 4.22 18.53 0.85
N TYR A 163 4.38 17.99 2.06
CA TYR A 163 5.63 18.05 2.80
C TYR A 163 6.77 17.33 2.08
N THR A 164 6.49 16.17 1.48
CA THR A 164 7.47 15.41 0.68
C THR A 164 7.88 16.21 -0.56
N VAL A 165 6.93 16.74 -1.32
CA VAL A 165 7.20 17.55 -2.53
C VAL A 165 7.93 18.85 -2.20
N TRP A 166 7.56 19.53 -1.10
CA TRP A 166 8.22 20.77 -0.69
C TRP A 166 9.71 20.57 -0.39
N ASN A 167 10.03 19.49 0.32
CA ASN A 167 11.40 19.21 0.75
C ASN A 167 12.24 18.53 -0.36
N PHE A 168 11.67 17.61 -1.14
CA PHE A 168 12.39 16.90 -2.22
C PHE A 168 12.32 17.59 -3.58
N GLY A 169 11.26 18.33 -3.87
CA GLY A 169 11.01 18.96 -5.18
C GLY A 169 12.16 19.84 -5.66
N PRO A 170 12.74 20.72 -4.81
CA PRO A 170 13.88 21.55 -5.21
C PRO A 170 15.13 20.72 -5.56
N GLU A 171 15.38 19.65 -4.82
CA GLU A 171 16.53 18.78 -5.04
C GLU A 171 16.36 17.87 -6.26
N PHE A 172 15.12 17.43 -6.49
CA PHE A 172 14.68 16.72 -7.69
C PHE A 172 14.89 17.60 -8.94
N TRP A 173 14.43 18.85 -8.90
CA TRP A 173 14.59 19.79 -10.01
C TRP A 173 16.07 20.09 -10.30
N ARG A 174 16.91 20.07 -9.26
CA ARG A 174 18.37 20.22 -9.40
C ARG A 174 19.09 18.97 -9.94
N ARG A 175 18.54 17.77 -9.76
CA ARG A 175 19.11 16.48 -10.23
C ARG A 175 18.48 15.97 -11.52
N ALA A 176 17.39 16.58 -12.00
CA ALA A 176 16.78 16.25 -13.28
C ALA A 176 17.80 16.40 -14.43
N PRO A 177 17.79 15.50 -15.43
CA PRO A 177 18.90 15.25 -16.34
C PRO A 177 19.21 16.39 -17.34
N LEU A 178 18.52 17.54 -17.26
CA LEU A 178 18.80 18.71 -18.08
C LEU A 178 19.94 19.59 -17.52
N GLY A 179 20.48 19.29 -16.34
CA GLY A 179 21.44 20.15 -15.65
C GLY A 179 22.71 19.45 -15.16
N LYS A 180 23.67 19.25 -16.07
CA LYS A 180 25.11 19.01 -15.80
C LYS A 180 25.47 17.81 -14.91
N TYR A 181 26.12 16.81 -15.53
CA TYR A 181 26.98 15.84 -14.85
C TYR A 181 28.00 16.57 -13.95
N LYS A 182 27.74 16.59 -12.64
CA LYS A 182 28.69 17.09 -11.64
C LYS A 182 29.54 15.90 -11.17
N LYS A 183 30.88 16.02 -11.28
CA LYS A 183 31.84 15.03 -10.79
C LYS A 183 31.53 14.66 -9.33
N LEU A 184 31.37 13.37 -9.07
CA LEU A 184 31.31 12.79 -7.73
C LEU A 184 32.65 13.07 -7.02
N PRO A 185 32.64 13.64 -5.79
CA PRO A 185 33.85 13.74 -4.99
C PRO A 185 34.32 12.35 -4.52
N ALA A 186 35.60 12.27 -4.18
CA ALA A 186 36.34 11.06 -3.89
C ALA A 186 35.68 10.19 -2.80
N LYS A 187 35.77 8.88 -3.03
CA LYS A 187 35.30 7.76 -2.21
C LYS A 187 35.86 7.87 -0.79
N GLU A 188 35.00 8.19 0.19
CA GLU A 188 35.28 7.90 1.60
C GLU A 188 35.53 6.40 1.77
N GLU A 189 36.50 6.04 2.61
CA GLU A 189 36.85 4.64 2.88
C GLU A 189 35.61 3.83 3.30
N PRO A 190 35.42 2.61 2.77
CA PRO A 190 34.28 1.79 3.12
C PRO A 190 34.39 1.40 4.59
N LYS A 191 33.61 2.07 5.46
CA LYS A 191 33.37 1.58 6.83
C LYS A 191 32.95 0.12 6.74
N SER A 192 33.49 -0.70 7.64
CA SER A 192 33.29 -2.14 7.59
C SER A 192 31.80 -2.46 7.55
N GLU A 193 31.47 -3.43 6.72
CA GLU A 193 30.11 -3.89 6.44
C GLU A 193 29.29 -4.21 7.71
N ILE A 194 29.99 -4.60 8.78
CA ILE A 194 29.45 -4.97 10.09
C ILE A 194 29.19 -3.72 10.94
N GLU A 195 30.09 -2.74 10.95
CA GLU A 195 29.93 -1.51 11.72
C GLU A 195 28.76 -0.65 11.23
N GLN A 196 28.53 -0.56 9.92
CA GLN A 196 27.37 0.15 9.37
C GLN A 196 26.04 -0.53 9.76
N GLY A 197 26.00 -1.87 9.74
CA GLY A 197 24.83 -2.64 10.18
C GLY A 197 24.55 -2.46 11.66
N LEU A 198 25.60 -2.46 12.50
CA LEU A 198 25.48 -2.23 13.93
C LEU A 198 25.06 -0.78 14.25
N GLN A 199 25.57 0.21 13.51
CA GLN A 199 25.21 1.62 13.68
C GLN A 199 23.75 1.91 13.26
N GLU A 200 23.22 1.26 12.23
CA GLU A 200 21.81 1.40 11.84
C GLU A 200 20.86 0.72 12.84
N ILE A 201 21.23 -0.45 13.37
CA ILE A 201 20.49 -1.12 14.46
C ILE A 201 20.48 -0.25 15.74
N THR A 202 21.57 0.48 16.01
CA THR A 202 21.73 1.26 17.26
C THR A 202 21.19 2.70 17.16
N SER A 203 21.13 3.30 15.96
CA SER A 203 20.78 4.72 15.78
C SER A 203 19.29 5.00 15.55
N GLY A 204 18.51 4.02 15.10
CA GLY A 204 17.07 4.16 14.95
C GLY A 204 16.32 3.85 16.24
N LYS A 205 16.22 4.79 17.20
CA LYS A 205 15.25 4.68 18.31
C LYS A 205 13.82 4.85 17.78
N MET A 206 13.34 3.88 16.99
CA MET A 206 11.91 3.76 16.72
C MET A 206 11.19 3.32 18.01
N PRO A 207 9.97 3.82 18.26
CA PRO A 207 9.17 3.35 19.38
C PRO A 207 9.00 1.82 19.31
N LYS A 208 9.21 1.12 20.43
CA LYS A 208 9.03 -0.34 20.51
C LYS A 208 7.64 -0.82 20.06
N TRP A 209 6.65 0.08 20.07
CA TRP A 209 5.26 -0.18 19.67
C TRP A 209 5.02 -0.17 18.15
N THR A 210 5.89 0.45 17.34
CA THR A 210 5.73 0.54 15.88
C THR A 210 5.67 -0.83 15.19
N PRO A 211 6.59 -1.78 15.41
CA PRO A 211 6.50 -3.10 14.77
C PRO A 211 5.24 -3.88 15.19
N ALA A 212 4.83 -3.76 16.46
CA ALA A 212 3.61 -4.39 16.95
C ALA A 212 2.37 -3.85 16.23
N LEU A 213 2.28 -2.52 16.06
CA LEU A 213 1.21 -1.89 15.29
C LEU A 213 1.20 -2.34 13.83
N CYS A 214 2.36 -2.43 13.18
CA CYS A 214 2.49 -2.90 11.80
C CYS A 214 1.99 -4.35 11.63
N ILE A 215 2.36 -5.25 12.55
CA ILE A 215 1.87 -6.65 12.54
C ILE A 215 0.35 -6.68 12.71
N ILE A 216 -0.19 -5.91 13.66
CA ILE A 216 -1.64 -5.86 13.90
C ILE A 216 -2.36 -5.40 12.63
N VAL A 217 -1.90 -4.32 11.98
CA VAL A 217 -2.50 -3.83 10.74
C VAL A 217 -2.43 -4.89 9.64
N LEU A 218 -1.29 -5.56 9.48
CA LEU A 218 -1.12 -6.62 8.47
C LEU A 218 -2.13 -7.75 8.68
N ILE A 219 -2.21 -8.29 9.91
CA ILE A 219 -3.11 -9.39 10.25
C ILE A 219 -4.57 -8.96 10.09
N VAL A 220 -4.94 -7.79 10.61
CA VAL A 220 -6.31 -7.27 10.52
C VAL A 220 -6.71 -7.04 9.05
N SER A 221 -5.81 -6.51 8.22
CA SER A 221 -6.08 -6.34 6.78
C SER A 221 -6.29 -7.66 6.05
N ALA A 222 -5.47 -8.68 6.34
CA ALA A 222 -5.64 -10.00 5.76
C ALA A 222 -6.98 -10.63 6.19
N ILE A 223 -7.29 -10.60 7.49
CA ILE A 223 -8.58 -11.08 8.01
C ILE A 223 -9.74 -10.31 7.38
N ALA A 224 -9.63 -8.99 7.24
CA ALA A 224 -10.67 -8.16 6.63
C ALA A 224 -10.98 -8.61 5.19
N ILE A 225 -9.97 -8.86 4.38
CA ILE A 225 -10.15 -9.33 2.99
C ILE A 225 -10.85 -10.70 2.97
N GLU A 226 -10.38 -11.66 3.76
CA GLU A 226 -10.96 -13.00 3.81
C GLU A 226 -12.42 -12.98 4.32
N CYS A 227 -12.70 -12.20 5.37
CA CYS A 227 -14.04 -12.05 5.90
C CYS A 227 -15.00 -11.42 4.88
N VAL A 228 -14.57 -10.38 4.15
CA VAL A 228 -15.40 -9.75 3.11
C VAL A 228 -15.71 -10.75 2.01
N ILE A 229 -14.75 -11.56 1.58
CA ILE A 229 -14.98 -12.59 0.55
C ILE A 229 -15.99 -13.64 1.05
N ILE A 230 -15.82 -14.13 2.28
CA ILE A 230 -16.68 -15.16 2.88
C ILE A 230 -18.10 -14.63 3.12
N TRP A 231 -18.24 -13.44 3.71
CA TRP A 231 -19.54 -12.87 4.08
C TRP A 231 -20.40 -12.50 2.88
N ASN A 232 -19.77 -12.22 1.74
CA ASN A 232 -20.45 -11.91 0.49
C ASN A 232 -20.53 -13.09 -0.46
N GLN A 233 -20.11 -14.28 -0.01
CA GLN A 233 -20.11 -15.52 -0.81
C GLN A 233 -19.48 -15.33 -2.19
N VAL A 234 -18.39 -14.59 -2.28
CA VAL A 234 -17.76 -14.32 -3.57
C VAL A 234 -17.20 -15.63 -4.13
N ARG A 235 -17.83 -16.12 -5.21
CA ARG A 235 -17.42 -17.35 -5.90
C ARG A 235 -16.42 -17.07 -7.00
N ASP A 236 -15.79 -18.15 -7.46
CA ASP A 236 -14.81 -18.15 -8.53
C ASP A 236 -13.66 -17.19 -8.21
N VAL A 237 -13.10 -17.22 -7.00
CA VAL A 237 -11.90 -16.45 -6.63
C VAL A 237 -10.88 -17.28 -5.85
N SER A 238 -11.08 -18.60 -5.86
CA SER A 238 -10.25 -19.60 -5.17
C SER A 238 -9.30 -20.34 -6.11
N ASP A 239 -9.43 -20.17 -7.42
CA ASP A 239 -8.50 -20.76 -8.39
C ASP A 239 -7.20 -19.98 -8.45
N ILE A 240 -6.08 -20.68 -8.68
CA ILE A 240 -4.72 -20.11 -8.73
C ILE A 240 -4.11 -20.07 -10.14
N PHE A 241 -4.84 -20.54 -11.15
CA PHE A 241 -4.29 -20.84 -12.48
C PHE A 241 -4.46 -19.74 -13.53
N SER A 242 -5.10 -18.60 -13.20
CA SER A 242 -5.09 -17.44 -14.10
C SER A 242 -3.67 -16.84 -14.16
N THR A 243 -3.21 -16.50 -15.35
CA THR A 243 -1.90 -15.85 -15.59
C THR A 243 -1.76 -14.57 -14.75
N GLY A 244 -2.86 -13.84 -14.52
CA GLY A 244 -2.88 -12.63 -13.69
C GLY A 244 -2.59 -12.89 -12.22
N GLN A 245 -2.79 -14.12 -11.75
CA GLN A 245 -2.56 -14.51 -10.35
C GLN A 245 -1.19 -15.14 -10.11
N LEU A 246 -0.62 -15.79 -11.12
CA LEU A 246 0.68 -16.46 -11.01
C LEU A 246 1.82 -15.47 -10.75
N ILE A 247 1.77 -14.30 -11.38
CA ILE A 247 2.79 -13.25 -11.20
C ILE A 247 2.85 -12.79 -9.72
N PRO A 248 1.75 -12.30 -9.11
CA PRO A 248 1.69 -12.01 -7.68
C PRO A 248 2.19 -13.16 -6.79
N LEU A 249 1.79 -14.39 -7.09
CA LEU A 249 2.11 -15.57 -6.30
C LEU A 249 3.60 -15.91 -6.30
N VAL A 250 4.28 -15.72 -7.44
CA VAL A 250 5.72 -16.00 -7.57
C VAL A 250 6.58 -14.85 -7.04
N VAL A 251 6.07 -13.61 -7.15
CA VAL A 251 6.79 -12.40 -6.75
C VAL A 251 6.69 -12.14 -5.24
N GLY A 252 5.59 -12.53 -4.61
CA GLY A 252 5.34 -12.39 -3.16
C GLY A 252 6.19 -13.32 -2.31
#